data_AF-A0A934EGL6-F1
#
_entry.id   AF-A0A934EGL6-F1
#
_cell.length_a   1.000
_cell.length_b   1.000
_cell.length_c   1.000
_cell.angle_alpha   90.00
_cell.angle_beta   90.00
_cell.angle_gamma   90.00
#
_symmetry.space_group_name_H-M   'P 1'
#
loop_
_entity.id
_entity.type
_entity.pdbx_description
1 polymer ?
#
loop_
_entity_poly.entity_id
_entity_poly.type
_entity_poly.pdbx_seq_one_letter_code
_entity_poly.pdbx_strand_id
1 'polypeptide(L)'
;MIKTINATDAAREFSEILNSVKYKRDSFTVMRGGKPTAAIVPVESIGILRTMSELRLLIKNLPRLGEDSLQFARDINDVCHDQPAMPDSSSWE
;
A
#
# COMPACT_ATOMS: atom_id res chain seq x y z
N MET A 1 -12.32 0.66 7.67
CA MET A 1 -12.51 -0.78 7.92
C MET A 1 -12.99 -1.42 6.62
N ILE A 2 -12.47 -2.59 6.24
CA ILE A 2 -12.90 -3.30 5.02
C ILE A 2 -14.04 -4.25 5.39
N LYS A 3 -15.22 -4.04 4.83
CA LYS A 3 -16.45 -4.81 5.04
C LYS A 3 -16.74 -5.66 3.80
N THR A 4 -17.47 -6.76 3.96
CA THR A 4 -17.85 -7.64 2.84
C THR A 4 -19.34 -7.56 2.59
N ILE A 5 -19.76 -7.44 1.34
CA ILE A 5 -21.17 -7.37 0.94
C ILE A 5 -21.39 -8.20 -0.34
N ASN A 6 -22.55 -8.86 -0.48
CA ASN A 6 -22.86 -9.53 -1.74
C ASN A 6 -23.33 -8.54 -2.82
N ALA A 7 -23.24 -8.93 -4.09
CA ALA A 7 -23.59 -8.06 -5.20
C ALA A 7 -25.05 -7.57 -5.18
N THR A 8 -25.98 -8.39 -4.67
CA THR A 8 -27.40 -8.06 -4.62
C THR A 8 -27.70 -7.00 -3.56
N ASP A 9 -27.12 -7.13 -2.37
CA ASP A 9 -27.25 -6.17 -1.28
C ASP A 9 -26.53 -4.87 -1.63
N ALA A 10 -25.37 -4.96 -2.30
CA ALA A 10 -24.66 -3.78 -2.79
C ALA A 10 -25.50 -2.95 -3.78
N ALA A 11 -26.29 -3.61 -4.63
CA ALA A 11 -27.21 -2.91 -5.54
C ALA A 11 -28.39 -2.27 -4.81
N ARG A 12 -28.93 -2.95 -3.78
CA ARG A 12 -30.07 -2.45 -2.98
C ARG A 12 -29.69 -1.26 -2.10
N GLU A 13 -28.49 -1.28 -1.53
CA GLU A 13 -28.02 -0.30 -0.54
C GLU A 13 -26.95 0.66 -1.11
N PHE A 14 -26.89 0.79 -2.44
CA PHE A 14 -25.79 1.49 -3.11
C PHE A 14 -25.58 2.93 -2.61
N SER A 15 -26.66 3.69 -2.41
CA SER A 15 -26.60 5.06 -1.89
C SER A 15 -26.02 5.13 -0.47
N GLU A 16 -26.39 4.20 0.41
CA GLU A 16 -25.88 4.15 1.78
C GLU A 16 -24.41 3.76 1.82
N ILE A 17 -24.02 2.82 0.97
CA ILE A 17 -22.61 2.43 0.80
C ILE A 17 -21.78 3.64 0.38
N LEU A 18 -22.23 4.40 -0.62
CA LEU A 18 -21.53 5.62 -1.06
C LEU A 18 -21.43 6.67 0.04
N ASN A 19 -22.49 6.88 0.83
CA ASN A 19 -22.46 7.77 1.97
C ASN A 19 -21.46 7.30 3.03
N SER A 20 -21.43 6.01 3.34
CA SER A 20 -20.48 5.44 4.30
C SER A 20 -19.03 5.57 3.79
N VAL A 21 -18.80 5.33 2.51
CA VAL A 21 -17.49 5.50 1.86
C VAL A 21 -17.06 6.98 1.91
N LYS A 22 -17.95 7.92 1.57
CA LYS A 22 -17.65 9.36 1.54
C LYS A 22 -17.41 9.94 2.94
N TYR A 23 -18.31 9.69 3.87
CA TYR A 23 -18.32 10.38 5.18
C TYR A 23 -17.62 9.60 6.28
N LYS A 24 -17.66 8.26 6.24
CA LYS A 24 -17.05 7.39 7.26
C LYS A 24 -15.75 6.73 6.80
N ARG A 25 -15.36 6.92 5.53
CA ARG A 25 -14.19 6.28 4.91
C ARG A 25 -14.20 4.76 5.01
N ASP A 26 -15.40 4.18 4.98
CA ASP A 26 -15.55 2.74 4.90
C ASP A 26 -15.10 2.21 3.53
N SER A 27 -14.73 0.93 3.48
CA SER A 27 -14.39 0.24 2.23
C SER A 27 -15.18 -1.07 2.18
N PHE A 28 -15.68 -1.43 1.01
CA PHE A 28 -16.52 -2.61 0.83
C PHE A 28 -15.96 -3.51 -0.27
N THR A 29 -15.76 -4.78 0.05
CA THR A 29 -15.49 -5.85 -0.92
C THR A 29 -16.81 -6.48 -1.35
N VAL A 30 -17.10 -6.39 -2.64
CA VAL A 30 -18.30 -6.93 -3.26
C VAL A 30 -18.06 -8.38 -3.69
N MET A 31 -18.89 -9.29 -3.19
CA MET A 31 -18.84 -10.72 -3.47
C MET A 31 -19.90 -11.11 -4.50
N ARG A 32 -19.53 -11.92 -5.50
CA ARG A 32 -20.46 -12.53 -6.45
C ARG A 32 -20.15 -14.02 -6.59
N GLY A 33 -21.15 -14.88 -6.41
CA GLY A 33 -20.95 -16.33 -6.46
C GLY A 33 -19.91 -16.84 -5.45
N GLY A 34 -19.86 -16.24 -4.26
CA GLY A 34 -18.90 -16.59 -3.20
C GLY A 34 -17.46 -16.08 -3.42
N LYS A 35 -17.19 -15.34 -4.51
CA LYS A 35 -15.84 -14.82 -4.81
C LYS A 35 -15.80 -13.29 -4.75
N PRO A 36 -14.73 -12.69 -4.20
CA PRO A 36 -14.49 -11.25 -4.32
C PRO A 36 -14.42 -10.85 -5.78
N THR A 37 -15.22 -9.86 -6.19
CA THR A 37 -15.36 -9.46 -7.60
C THR A 37 -15.06 -7.98 -7.82
N ALA A 38 -15.38 -7.13 -6.85
CA ALA A 38 -15.10 -5.69 -6.93
C ALA A 38 -14.88 -5.10 -5.54
N ALA A 39 -14.43 -3.86 -5.48
CA ALA A 39 -14.37 -3.09 -4.25
C ALA A 39 -14.93 -1.68 -4.47
N ILE A 40 -15.63 -1.15 -3.46
CA ILE A 40 -16.07 0.25 -3.40
C ILE A 40 -15.27 0.88 -2.26
N VAL A 41 -14.39 1.81 -2.61
CA VAL A 41 -13.44 2.45 -1.70
C VAL A 41 -13.46 3.96 -1.86
N PRO A 42 -13.00 4.73 -0.87
CA PRO A 42 -12.82 6.17 -1.04
C PRO A 42 -11.85 6.44 -2.19
N VAL A 43 -12.09 7.49 -2.98
CA VAL A 43 -11.25 7.84 -4.14
C VAL A 43 -9.81 8.11 -3.71
N GLU A 44 -9.60 8.66 -2.51
CA GLU A 44 -8.25 8.90 -1.98
C GLU A 44 -7.53 7.60 -1.58
N SER A 45 -8.30 6.53 -1.32
CA SER A 45 -7.76 5.18 -1.07
C SER A 45 -7.40 4.43 -2.35
N ILE A 46 -7.85 4.92 -3.51
CA ILE A 46 -7.17 4.67 -4.77
C ILE A 46 -5.88 5.49 -4.73
N GLY A 47 -4.97 5.09 -3.83
CA GLY A 47 -3.62 5.62 -3.83
C GLY A 47 -3.16 5.49 -5.27
N ILE A 48 -2.79 6.63 -5.87
CA ILE A 48 -2.28 6.74 -7.24
C ILE A 48 -1.47 5.47 -7.45
N LEU A 49 -1.97 4.54 -8.28
CA LEU A 49 -1.33 3.26 -8.51
C LEU A 49 -0.03 3.58 -9.22
N ARG A 50 0.97 3.95 -8.44
CA ARG A 50 2.21 4.46 -8.97
C ARG A 50 2.90 3.29 -9.60
N THR A 51 3.17 3.39 -10.89
CA THR A 51 3.91 2.34 -11.56
C THR A 51 5.34 2.33 -11.03
N MET A 52 6.05 1.21 -11.16
CA MET A 52 7.49 1.17 -10.86
C MET A 52 8.29 2.19 -11.69
N SER A 53 7.79 2.56 -12.87
CA SER A 53 8.37 3.63 -13.69
C SER A 53 8.31 5.01 -12.99
N GLU A 54 7.29 5.26 -12.18
CA GLU A 54 7.11 6.52 -11.44
C GLU A 54 7.96 6.59 -10.17
N LEU A 55 8.47 5.47 -9.65
CA LEU A 55 9.39 5.45 -8.51
C LEU A 55 10.64 6.31 -8.80
N ARG A 56 11.13 6.28 -10.04
CA ARG A 56 12.28 7.10 -10.45
C ARG A 56 11.99 8.60 -10.31
N LEU A 57 10.78 9.03 -10.64
CA LEU A 57 10.36 10.43 -10.49
C LEU A 57 10.21 10.81 -9.02
N LEU A 58 9.69 9.90 -8.20
CA LEU A 58 9.61 10.09 -6.74
C LEU A 58 10.99 10.31 -6.13
N ILE A 59 11.95 9.44 -6.43
CA ILE A 59 13.32 9.54 -5.91
C ILE A 59 13.96 10.87 -6.31
N LYS A 60 13.76 11.32 -7.55
CA LYS A 60 14.30 12.62 -8.03
C LYS A 60 13.71 13.82 -7.30
N ASN A 61 12.47 13.71 -6.83
CA ASN A 61 11.74 14.81 -6.19
C ASN A 61 11.79 14.77 -4.67
N LEU A 62 12.52 13.82 -4.07
CA LEU A 62 12.72 13.78 -2.62
C LEU A 62 13.52 15.02 -2.17
N PRO A 63 13.26 15.52 -0.96
CA PRO A 63 14.08 16.58 -0.37
C PRO A 63 15.54 16.12 -0.30
N ARG A 64 16.46 17.06 -0.48
CA ARG A 64 17.89 16.76 -0.30
C ARG A 64 18.15 16.41 1.17
N LEU A 65 19.00 15.41 1.36
CA LEU A 65 19.53 15.07 2.69
C LEU A 65 20.37 16.24 3.24
N GLY A 66 20.55 16.25 4.55
CA GLY A 66 21.30 17.27 5.27
C GLY A 66 22.80 17.29 4.96
N GLU A 67 23.53 18.14 5.67
CA GLU A 67 24.98 18.32 5.50
C GLU A 67 25.78 17.01 5.73
N ASP A 68 25.23 16.10 6.53
CA ASP A 68 25.78 14.79 6.86
C ASP A 68 25.51 13.70 5.80
N SER A 69 24.81 14.03 4.71
CA SER A 69 24.40 13.07 3.66
C SER A 69 25.54 12.21 3.10
N LEU A 70 26.73 12.79 2.94
CA LEU A 70 27.91 12.07 2.45
C LEU A 70 28.48 11.10 3.51
N GLN A 71 28.41 11.46 4.79
CA GLN A 71 28.85 10.59 5.87
C GLN A 71 27.87 9.42 6.02
N PHE A 72 26.57 9.72 6.05
CA PHE A 72 25.52 8.71 6.09
C PHE A 72 25.63 7.72 4.92
N ALA A 73 25.90 8.19 3.70
CA ALA A 73 26.08 7.31 2.55
C ALA A 73 27.28 6.36 2.69
N ARG A 74 28.37 6.79 3.33
CA ARG A 74 29.53 5.93 3.63
C ARG A 74 29.17 4.88 4.66
N ASP A 75 28.53 5.29 5.75
CA ASP A 75 28.13 4.39 6.83
C ASP A 75 27.22 3.25 6.31
N ILE A 76 26.27 3.58 5.42
CA ILE A 76 25.42 2.57 4.77
C ILE A 76 26.24 1.63 3.89
N ASN A 77 27.19 2.15 3.11
CA ASN A 77 28.03 1.32 2.24
C ASN A 77 28.93 0.38 3.05
N ASP A 78 29.50 0.87 4.15
CA ASP A 78 30.34 0.09 5.06
C ASP A 78 29.52 -1.04 5.70
N VAL A 79 28.30 -0.76 6.18
CA VAL A 79 27.40 -1.77 6.74
C VAL A 79 26.96 -2.81 5.69
N CYS A 80 26.70 -2.39 4.45
CA CYS A 80 26.38 -3.33 3.38
C CYS A 80 27.55 -4.24 3.02
N HIS A 81 28.78 -3.72 3.06
CA HIS A 81 29.98 -4.51 2.83
C HIS A 81 30.24 -5.51 3.98
N ASP A 82 30.04 -5.06 5.21
CA ASP A 82 30.31 -5.85 6.42
C ASP A 82 29.12 -6.70 6.85
N GLN A 83 28.09 -6.83 6.00
CA GLN A 83 26.91 -7.61 6.30
C GLN A 83 27.30 -9.09 6.45
N PRO A 84 26.97 -9.73 7.59
CA PRO A 84 27.25 -11.15 7.76
C PRO A 84 26.51 -11.96 6.70
N ALA A 85 27.13 -13.07 6.28
CA ALA A 85 26.48 -14.01 5.38
C ALA A 85 25.14 -14.46 5.98
N MET A 86 24.13 -14.59 5.12
CA MET A 86 22.85 -15.16 5.54
C MET A 86 23.10 -16.55 6.11
N PRO A 87 22.56 -16.89 7.29
CA PRO A 87 22.70 -18.22 7.83
C PRO A 87 22.11 -19.27 6.87
N ASP A 88 22.80 -20.40 6.71
CA ASP A 88 22.39 -21.48 5.81
C ASP A 88 21.07 -22.18 6.23
N SER A 89 20.61 -21.94 7.46
CA SER A 89 19.38 -22.50 8.01
C SER A 89 18.53 -21.42 8.67
N SER A 90 17.23 -21.39 8.36
CA SER A 90 16.23 -20.62 9.10
C SER A 90 16.23 -21.08 10.56
N SER A 91 16.80 -20.28 11.45
CA SER A 91 16.79 -20.52 12.90
C SER A 91 15.42 -20.27 13.56
N TRP A 92 14.35 -20.34 12.77
CA TRP A 92 12.95 -20.16 13.18
C TRP A 92 12.05 -21.35 12.78
N GLU A 93 12.63 -22.47 12.35
CA GLU A 93 11.94 -23.77 12.28
C GLU A 93 12.30 -24.68 13.47
#